data_AF-A0A2V7NV30-F1
#
_entry.id   AF-A0A2V7NV30-F1
#
_cell.length_a   1.000
_cell.length_b   1.000
_cell.length_c   1.000
_cell.angle_alpha   90.00
_cell.angle_beta   90.00
_cell.angle_gamma   90.00
#
_symmetry.space_group_name_H-M   'P 1'
#
loop_
_entity.id
_entity.type
_entity.pdbx_description
1 polymer ?
#
loop_
_entity_poly.entity_id
_entity_poly.type
_entity_poly.pdbx_seq_one_letter_code
_entity_poly.pdbx_strand_id
1 'polypeptide(L)'
;MEVTGVVRADARAPGGVELQTSDLKILGPSVDFPITPKEHGTAFLFEHRHLWLRSRRQVAIARVRHEVSQAIRDFFYERDFTLVDTPILTGSIGEAAGHLFATQYFDLGTAYLAQTGQLYVEAAAAALGKVYCFGP
;
A
#
# COMPACT_ATOMS: atom_id res chain seq x y z
N MET A 1 -16.06 -9.16 17.20
CA MET A 1 -16.33 -9.86 18.46
C MET A 1 -15.12 -9.69 19.37
N GLU A 2 -15.33 -9.81 20.66
CA GLU A 2 -14.30 -9.87 21.70
C GLU A 2 -14.43 -11.25 22.38
N VAL A 3 -13.30 -11.91 22.63
CA VAL A 3 -13.24 -13.27 23.20
C VAL A 3 -12.25 -13.24 24.36
N THR A 4 -12.68 -13.68 25.54
CA THR A 4 -11.81 -13.86 26.71
C THR A 4 -11.67 -15.35 27.00
N GLY A 5 -10.48 -15.80 27.40
CA GLY A 5 -10.22 -17.21 27.67
C GLY A 5 -8.79 -17.47 28.15
N VAL A 6 -8.47 -18.75 28.35
CA VAL A 6 -7.13 -19.19 28.76
C VAL A 6 -6.39 -19.75 27.54
N VAL A 7 -5.16 -19.28 27.32
CA VAL A 7 -4.30 -19.81 26.25
C VAL A 7 -3.74 -21.17 26.66
N ARG A 8 -3.87 -22.17 25.79
CA ARG A 8 -3.36 -23.53 26.01
C ARG A 8 -2.52 -23.99 24.82
N ALA A 9 -1.41 -24.67 25.10
CA ALA A 9 -0.65 -25.36 24.08
C ALA A 9 -1.42 -26.58 23.53
N ASP A 10 -1.58 -26.65 22.22
CA ASP A 10 -2.05 -27.83 21.49
C ASP A 10 -1.34 -27.89 20.13
N ALA A 11 -0.51 -28.90 19.93
CA ALA A 11 0.28 -29.07 18.71
C ALA A 11 -0.59 -29.24 17.44
N ARG A 12 -1.87 -29.59 17.57
CA ARG A 12 -2.82 -29.72 16.46
C ARG A 12 -3.46 -28.39 16.07
N ALA A 13 -3.39 -27.38 16.94
CA ALA A 13 -3.98 -26.07 16.69
C ALA A 13 -3.12 -25.24 15.71
N PRO A 14 -3.73 -24.35 14.89
CA PRO A 14 -2.97 -23.43 14.05
C PRO A 14 -2.04 -22.55 14.89
N GLY A 15 -0.73 -22.66 14.66
CA GLY A 15 0.28 -21.94 15.46
C GLY A 15 0.66 -22.61 16.78
N GLY A 16 0.19 -23.84 17.05
CA GLY A 16 0.59 -24.65 18.21
C GLY A 16 -0.08 -24.28 19.55
N VAL A 17 -1.01 -23.32 19.53
CA VAL A 17 -1.77 -22.87 20.70
C VAL A 17 -3.22 -22.61 20.31
N GLU A 18 -4.11 -22.72 21.29
CA GLU A 18 -5.52 -22.35 21.17
C GLU A 18 -5.98 -21.50 22.35
N LEU A 19 -7.10 -20.79 22.18
CA LEU A 19 -7.75 -20.02 23.23
C LEU A 19 -8.98 -20.80 23.72
N GLN A 20 -8.94 -21.30 24.95
CA GLN A 20 -10.10 -21.93 25.58
C GLN A 20 -11.04 -20.84 26.11
N THR A 21 -12.12 -20.58 25.37
CA THR A 21 -13.06 -19.48 25.62
C THR A 21 -13.77 -19.61 26.97
N SER A 22 -13.77 -18.54 27.74
CA SER A 22 -14.54 -18.37 28.98
C SER A 22 -15.64 -17.31 28.87
N ASP A 23 -15.47 -16.32 27.98
CA ASP A 23 -16.47 -15.28 27.71
C ASP A 23 -16.42 -14.83 26.25
N LEU A 24 -17.58 -14.40 25.72
CA LEU A 24 -17.75 -13.96 24.34
C LEU A 24 -18.68 -12.74 24.29
N LYS A 25 -18.20 -11.65 23.70
CA LYS A 25 -18.99 -10.45 23.45
C LYS A 25 -19.07 -10.10 21.96
N ILE A 26 -20.29 -9.96 21.45
CA ILE A 26 -20.52 -9.50 20.08
C ILE A 26 -20.40 -7.98 20.02
N LEU A 27 -19.39 -7.49 19.31
CA LEU A 27 -19.15 -6.05 19.14
C LEU A 27 -20.03 -5.41 18.05
N GLY A 28 -20.45 -6.20 17.07
CA GLY A 28 -21.29 -5.75 15.97
C GLY A 28 -21.62 -6.90 15.02
N PRO A 29 -22.82 -6.89 14.41
CA PRO A 29 -23.22 -7.91 13.44
C PRO A 29 -22.56 -7.66 12.07
N SER A 30 -22.51 -8.70 11.23
CA SER A 30 -22.05 -8.62 9.84
C SER A 30 -23.03 -9.36 8.93
N VAL A 31 -24.25 -8.83 8.84
CA VAL A 31 -25.34 -9.39 8.04
C VAL A 31 -25.01 -9.25 6.55
N ASP A 32 -25.33 -10.27 5.74
CA ASP A 32 -25.17 -10.29 4.28
C ASP A 32 -23.76 -9.97 3.76
N PHE A 33 -22.72 -10.50 4.44
CA PHE A 33 -21.35 -10.30 4.00
C PHE A 33 -21.12 -10.90 2.59
N PRO A 34 -20.72 -10.08 1.59
CA PRO A 34 -20.76 -10.48 0.19
C PRO A 34 -19.69 -11.50 -0.19
N ILE A 35 -18.54 -11.48 0.50
CA ILE A 35 -17.40 -12.38 0.23
C ILE A 35 -17.54 -13.63 1.11
N THR A 36 -18.40 -14.54 0.68
CA THR A 36 -18.64 -15.82 1.38
C THR A 36 -17.47 -16.82 1.22
N PRO A 37 -17.39 -17.89 2.06
CA PRO A 37 -16.35 -18.93 2.01
C PRO A 37 -16.41 -19.84 0.76
N LYS A 38 -16.43 -19.24 -0.43
CA LYS A 38 -16.34 -19.89 -1.74
C LYS A 38 -15.45 -19.03 -2.64
N GLU A 39 -15.06 -19.56 -3.79
CA GLU A 39 -14.34 -18.76 -4.77
C GLU A 39 -15.26 -17.70 -5.40
N HIS A 40 -14.68 -16.53 -5.63
CA HIS A 40 -15.30 -15.41 -6.33
C HIS A 40 -14.35 -14.93 -7.44
N GLY A 41 -14.91 -14.47 -8.55
CA GLY A 41 -14.12 -13.91 -9.64
C GLY A 41 -13.40 -12.62 -9.24
N THR A 42 -12.25 -12.37 -9.85
CA THR A 42 -11.42 -11.19 -9.57
C THR A 42 -12.17 -9.87 -9.76
N ALA A 43 -13.02 -9.74 -10.79
CA ALA A 43 -13.82 -8.54 -11.03
C ALA A 43 -14.76 -8.22 -9.84
N PHE A 44 -15.52 -9.22 -9.37
CA PHE A 44 -16.38 -9.09 -8.19
C PHE A 44 -15.60 -8.68 -6.93
N LEU A 45 -14.41 -9.27 -6.75
CA LEU A 45 -13.54 -8.94 -5.62
C LEU A 45 -12.98 -7.51 -5.70
N PHE A 46 -12.78 -6.96 -6.90
CA PHE A 46 -12.39 -5.57 -7.10
C PHE A 46 -13.54 -4.60 -6.83
N GLU A 47 -14.78 -4.93 -7.20
CA GLU A 47 -15.96 -4.14 -6.81
C GLU A 47 -16.10 -4.06 -5.27
N HIS A 48 -15.72 -5.13 -4.58
CA HIS A 48 -15.71 -5.21 -3.12
C HIS A 48 -14.31 -5.05 -2.51
N ARG A 49 -13.41 -4.31 -3.17
CA ARG A 49 -11.99 -4.24 -2.78
C ARG A 49 -11.80 -3.82 -1.32
N HIS A 50 -12.61 -2.86 -0.86
CA HIS A 50 -12.62 -2.34 0.51
C HIS A 50 -12.87 -3.43 1.58
N LEU A 51 -13.59 -4.51 1.25
CA LEU A 51 -13.76 -5.68 2.11
C LEU A 51 -12.70 -6.74 1.81
N TRP A 52 -12.42 -7.00 0.54
CA TRP A 52 -11.46 -8.03 0.11
C TRP A 52 -10.05 -7.78 0.66
N LEU A 53 -9.67 -6.52 0.89
CA LEU A 53 -8.44 -6.11 1.57
C LEU A 53 -8.21 -6.83 2.91
N ARG A 54 -9.28 -7.25 3.60
CA ARG A 54 -9.23 -7.91 4.91
C ARG A 54 -8.99 -9.42 4.83
N SER A 55 -8.98 -10.00 3.62
CA SER A 55 -8.72 -11.43 3.44
C SER A 55 -7.26 -11.79 3.71
N ARG A 56 -7.00 -13.01 4.18
CA ARG A 56 -5.65 -13.47 4.58
C ARG A 56 -4.58 -13.19 3.52
N ARG A 57 -4.88 -13.50 2.25
CA ARG A 57 -3.94 -13.28 1.14
C ARG A 57 -3.68 -11.80 0.88
N GLN A 58 -4.72 -10.97 0.89
CA GLN A 58 -4.57 -9.53 0.65
C GLN A 58 -3.80 -8.84 1.79
N VAL A 59 -4.07 -9.23 3.04
CA VAL A 59 -3.31 -8.78 4.21
C VAL A 59 -1.83 -9.19 4.10
N ALA A 60 -1.56 -10.45 3.72
CA ALA A 60 -0.18 -10.91 3.54
C ALA A 60 0.54 -10.11 2.45
N ILE A 61 -0.08 -9.88 1.29
CA ILE A 61 0.49 -9.07 0.21
C ILE A 61 0.78 -7.64 0.67
N ALA A 62 -0.15 -7.01 1.40
CA ALA A 62 0.05 -5.66 1.92
C ALA A 62 1.22 -5.58 2.92
N ARG A 63 1.36 -6.57 3.81
CA ARG A 63 2.49 -6.67 4.75
C ARG A 63 3.81 -6.86 4.01
N VAL A 64 3.87 -7.75 3.02
CA VAL A 64 5.07 -7.94 2.20
C VAL A 64 5.43 -6.65 1.46
N ARG A 65 4.45 -5.94 0.87
CA ARG A 65 4.69 -4.65 0.23
C ARG A 65 5.25 -3.62 1.21
N HIS A 66 4.75 -3.59 2.45
CA HIS A 66 5.28 -2.72 3.50
C HIS A 66 6.75 -3.03 3.80
N GLU A 67 7.09 -4.31 4.03
CA GLU A 67 8.48 -4.74 4.27
C GLU A 67 9.40 -4.39 3.10
N VAL A 68 8.95 -4.58 1.86
CA VAL A 68 9.72 -4.21 0.66
C VAL A 68 9.96 -2.70 0.60
N SER A 69 8.91 -1.89 0.83
CA SER A 69 9.06 -0.42 0.86
C SER A 69 10.00 0.04 1.98
N GLN A 70 9.94 -0.60 3.14
CA GLN A 70 10.85 -0.31 4.25
C GLN A 70 12.29 -0.68 3.89
N ALA A 71 12.52 -1.89 3.36
CA ALA A 71 13.84 -2.34 2.95
C ALA A 71 14.47 -1.44 1.87
N ILE A 72 13.68 -0.92 0.92
CA ILE A 72 14.16 0.07 -0.06
C ILE A 72 14.64 1.35 0.64
N ARG A 73 13.86 1.86 1.60
CA ARG A 73 14.22 3.06 2.36
C ARG A 73 15.47 2.83 3.20
N ASP A 74 15.55 1.71 3.90
CA ASP A 74 16.70 1.35 4.72
C ASP A 74 17.97 1.19 3.87
N PHE A 75 17.88 0.52 2.72
CA PHE A 75 19.00 0.36 1.79
C PHE A 75 19.63 1.71 1.40
N PHE A 76 18.79 2.69 1.06
CA PHE A 76 19.24 4.03 0.66
C PHE A 76 19.75 4.83 1.87
N TYR A 77 19.05 4.76 3.00
CA TYR A 77 19.43 5.44 4.23
C TYR A 77 20.81 4.99 4.73
N GLU A 78 21.08 3.69 4.78
CA GLU A 78 22.37 3.11 5.17
C GLU A 78 23.54 3.49 4.24
N ARG A 79 23.25 4.07 3.07
CA ARG A 79 24.23 4.45 2.04
C ARG A 79 24.32 5.97 1.86
N ASP A 80 23.77 6.73 2.80
CA ASP A 80 23.76 8.19 2.82
C ASP A 80 23.03 8.82 1.62
N PHE A 81 22.00 8.15 1.10
CA PHE A 81 21.11 8.76 0.11
C PHE A 81 20.08 9.66 0.79
N THR A 82 19.80 10.79 0.18
CA THR A 82 18.74 11.71 0.62
C THR A 82 17.44 11.44 -0.13
N LEU A 83 16.33 11.27 0.60
CA LEU A 83 15.00 11.19 -0.01
C LEU A 83 14.61 12.57 -0.54
N VAL A 84 14.22 12.64 -1.81
CA VAL A 84 13.73 13.85 -2.48
C VAL A 84 12.35 13.55 -3.05
N ASP A 85 11.33 14.27 -2.56
CA ASP A 85 9.98 14.20 -3.09
C ASP A 85 9.86 15.10 -4.32
N THR A 86 9.64 14.49 -5.49
CA THR A 86 9.51 15.21 -6.76
C THR A 86 8.07 15.64 -7.03
N PRO A 87 7.84 16.76 -7.74
CA PRO A 87 6.49 17.20 -8.09
C PRO A 87 5.72 16.14 -8.89
N ILE A 88 4.45 15.93 -8.53
CA ILE A 88 3.53 15.04 -9.25
C ILE A 88 2.79 15.78 -10.36
N LEU A 89 2.55 17.09 -10.20
CA LEU A 89 2.03 17.94 -11.27
C LEU A 89 3.19 18.64 -11.96
N THR A 90 3.28 18.47 -13.27
CA THR A 90 4.30 19.09 -14.10
C THR A 90 3.69 19.84 -15.28
N GLY A 91 4.28 20.97 -15.64
CA GLY A 91 3.99 21.67 -16.90
C GLY A 91 4.77 21.13 -18.09
N SER A 92 5.76 20.26 -17.86
CA SER A 92 6.55 19.62 -18.90
C SER A 92 5.99 18.26 -19.29
N ILE A 93 6.02 17.98 -20.60
CA ILE A 93 5.80 16.63 -21.12
C ILE A 93 7.13 15.89 -20.93
N GLY A 94 7.11 14.78 -20.17
CA GLY A 94 8.29 13.95 -19.89
C GLY A 94 8.76 13.13 -21.10
N GLU A 95 9.10 11.86 -20.88
CA GLU A 95 9.75 10.98 -21.88
C GLU A 95 8.89 10.65 -23.11
N ALA A 96 7.55 10.68 -22.99
CA ALA A 96 6.65 10.38 -24.10
C ALA A 96 5.48 11.37 -24.18
N ALA A 97 5.41 12.08 -25.30
CA ALA A 97 4.24 12.88 -25.64
C ALA A 97 3.10 11.97 -26.10
N GLY A 98 1.93 12.06 -25.43
CA GLY A 98 0.67 11.49 -25.97
C GLY A 98 -0.24 10.76 -24.99
N HIS A 99 0.24 10.34 -23.81
CA HIS A 99 -0.54 9.52 -22.87
C HIS A 99 -0.53 10.05 -21.43
N LEU A 100 -0.37 11.37 -21.26
CA LEU A 100 -0.37 12.00 -19.94
C LEU A 100 -1.80 12.30 -19.47
N PHE A 101 -2.06 12.04 -18.19
CA PHE A 101 -3.28 12.51 -17.53
C PHE A 101 -3.16 14.01 -17.29
N ALA A 102 -4.06 14.77 -17.90
CA ALA A 102 -4.09 16.23 -17.82
C ALA A 102 -5.12 16.71 -16.79
N THR A 103 -4.84 17.83 -16.14
CA THR A 103 -5.77 18.56 -15.28
C THR A 103 -5.59 20.06 -15.46
N GLN A 104 -6.67 20.83 -15.28
CA GLN A 104 -6.60 22.28 -15.30
C GLN A 104 -5.90 22.77 -14.02
N TYR A 105 -4.86 23.57 -14.19
CA TYR A 105 -4.08 24.15 -13.11
C TYR A 105 -4.36 25.64 -13.01
N PHE A 106 -5.47 25.96 -12.35
CA PHE A 106 -5.94 27.33 -12.13
C PHE A 106 -6.00 28.14 -13.44
N ASP A 107 -5.53 29.38 -13.40
CA ASP A 107 -5.36 30.31 -14.51
C ASP A 107 -4.02 30.12 -15.27
N LEU A 108 -3.17 29.20 -14.80
CA LEU A 108 -1.85 28.91 -15.37
C LEU A 108 -1.87 27.89 -16.52
N GLY A 109 -3.06 27.37 -16.86
CA GLY A 109 -3.26 26.45 -17.98
C GLY A 109 -3.36 24.99 -17.56
N THR A 110 -2.74 24.09 -18.31
CA THR A 110 -2.84 22.64 -18.11
C THR A 110 -1.60 22.10 -17.42
N ALA A 111 -1.79 21.32 -16.35
CA ALA A 111 -0.74 20.50 -15.75
C ALA A 111 -0.99 19.02 -16.06
N TYR A 112 0.07 18.23 -15.96
CA TYR A 112 0.06 16.80 -16.24
C TYR A 112 0.56 16.02 -15.03
N LEU A 113 0.04 14.80 -14.83
CA LEU A 113 0.64 13.86 -13.89
C LEU A 113 2.02 13.44 -14.41
N ALA A 114 3.05 13.62 -13.59
CA ALA A 114 4.41 13.21 -13.87
C ALA A 114 4.47 11.69 -14.05
N GLN A 115 5.18 11.23 -15.09
CA GLN A 115 5.48 9.80 -15.30
C GLN A 115 6.76 9.36 -14.57
N THR A 116 7.64 10.32 -14.32
CA THR A 116 8.92 10.11 -13.66
C THR A 116 9.37 11.40 -12.98
N GLY A 117 10.01 11.27 -11.82
CA GLY A 117 10.68 12.36 -11.11
C GLY A 117 12.11 12.61 -11.58
N GLN A 118 12.60 11.88 -12.59
CA GLN A 118 14.01 11.83 -12.98
C GLN A 118 14.69 13.20 -13.12
N LEU A 119 14.12 14.11 -13.90
CA LEU A 119 14.73 15.44 -14.12
C LEU A 119 14.87 16.24 -12.82
N TYR A 120 13.94 16.07 -11.88
CA TYR A 120 14.01 16.73 -10.58
C TYR A 120 15.05 16.09 -9.66
N VAL A 121 15.20 14.76 -9.67
CA VAL A 121 16.28 14.10 -8.92
C VAL A 121 17.66 14.34 -9.53
N GLU A 122 17.80 14.52 -10.85
CA GLU A 122 19.06 14.93 -11.48
C GLU A 122 19.50 16.32 -10.98
N ALA A 123 18.57 17.28 -10.93
CA ALA A 123 18.83 18.60 -10.36
C ALA A 123 19.17 18.53 -8.86
N ALA A 124 18.45 17.70 -8.08
CA ALA A 124 18.72 17.53 -6.66
C ALA A 124 20.07 16.83 -6.39
N ALA A 125 20.47 15.88 -7.23
CA ALA A 125 21.76 15.18 -7.14
C ALA A 125 22.94 16.15 -7.26
N ALA A 126 22.81 17.20 -8.08
CA ALA A 126 23.84 18.23 -8.20
C ALA A 126 24.08 19.00 -6.88
N ALA A 127 23.08 19.08 -6.00
CA ALA A 127 23.18 19.76 -4.70
C ALA A 127 23.45 18.80 -3.53
N LEU A 128 22.89 17.59 -3.57
CA LEU A 128 22.85 16.65 -2.44
C LEU A 128 23.70 15.39 -2.66
N GLY A 129 24.30 15.23 -3.85
CA GLY A 129 25.03 14.03 -4.23
C GLY A 129 24.08 12.85 -4.44
N LYS A 130 24.01 11.94 -3.47
CA LYS A 130 23.21 10.70 -3.58
C LYS A 130 21.75 11.00 -3.22
N VAL A 131 20.83 10.81 -4.15
CA VAL A 131 19.39 11.06 -3.95
C VAL A 131 18.53 9.91 -4.46
N TYR A 132 17.33 9.78 -3.90
CA TYR A 132 16.30 8.88 -4.42
C TYR A 132 14.91 9.51 -4.25
N CYS A 133 13.96 9.14 -5.12
CA CYS A 133 12.55 9.49 -4.98
C CYS A 133 11.73 8.21 -4.83
N PHE A 134 10.66 8.25 -4.03
CA PHE A 134 9.79 7.11 -3.78
C PHE A 134 8.32 7.55 -3.66
N GLY A 135 7.82 8.19 -4.72
CA GLY A 135 6.45 8.68 -4.88
C GLY A 135 5.61 7.84 -5.86
N PRO A 136 4.32 8.16 -6.00
CA PRO A 136 3.42 7.56 -6.99
C PRO A 136 3.77 7.96 -8.44
#